data_AF-A0A838NE65-F1
#
_entry.id   AF-A0A838NE65-F1
#
_cell.length_a   1.000
_cell.length_b   1.000
_cell.length_c   1.000
_cell.angle_alpha   90.00
_cell.angle_beta   90.00
_cell.angle_gamma   90.00
#
_symmetry.space_group_name_H-M   'P 1'
#
loop_
_entity.id
_entity.type
_entity.pdbx_description
1 polymer ?
#
loop_
_entity_poly.entity_id
_entity_poly.type
_entity_poly.pdbx_seq_one_letter_code
_entity_poly.pdbx_strand_id
1 'polypeptide(L)'
;MNPNTILGGLDPQLTDRVVSRRDAVSRSGRMAGALAIASLPVAFGLFARKAFAQGALPAEIVDVLNFALTLEYLEDEFYRTGLEADTDGDLDLGDTRTIFDQISKHEIAHVALLQGVLGADAVEKPTFDFTAGGTFADVFTNPATFITLAQGFEDTGVRAYKGQAANLMSNGGVLTTALQIHSVEARHASVVRRLSQSPAEKGWITLANNTVPALDPTYAGEEITTQAGVDLTQFGTAAAASEAFDEPLMREDVEAIAGLFIVT
;
A
#
# COMPACT_ATOMS: atom_id res chain seq x y z
N MET A 1 -9.36 28.68 -39.83
CA MET A 1 -9.12 27.23 -39.78
C MET A 1 -9.21 26.81 -38.31
N ASN A 2 -10.03 25.79 -38.05
CA ASN A 2 -10.31 25.12 -36.76
C ASN A 2 -9.04 24.36 -36.25
N PRO A 3 -9.00 23.66 -35.08
CA PRO A 3 -9.92 23.56 -33.93
C PRO A 3 -9.20 23.39 -32.54
N ASN A 4 -9.97 23.05 -31.49
CA ASN A 4 -9.57 22.19 -30.36
C ASN A 4 -8.45 22.65 -29.40
N THR A 5 -8.81 23.45 -28.40
CA THR A 5 -8.26 23.23 -27.06
C THR A 5 -9.30 22.48 -26.25
N ILE A 6 -8.96 21.25 -25.84
CA ILE A 6 -9.79 20.30 -25.06
C ILE A 6 -10.38 20.94 -23.78
N LEU A 7 -9.84 22.07 -23.36
CA LEU A 7 -10.20 22.80 -22.14
C LEU A 7 -11.39 23.77 -22.30
N GLY A 8 -11.82 24.08 -23.52
CA GLY A 8 -12.87 25.06 -23.77
C GLY A 8 -14.30 24.57 -23.48
N GLY A 9 -14.48 23.27 -23.24
CA GLY A 9 -15.78 22.63 -23.03
C GLY A 9 -15.98 21.96 -21.66
N LEU A 10 -15.07 22.16 -20.71
CA LEU A 10 -15.17 21.56 -19.38
C LEU A 10 -15.99 22.44 -18.43
N ASP A 11 -16.83 21.79 -17.61
CA ASP A 11 -17.60 22.40 -16.52
C ASP A 11 -16.68 23.28 -15.65
N PRO A 12 -17.06 24.54 -15.36
CA PRO A 12 -16.31 25.44 -14.48
C PRO A 12 -15.84 24.81 -13.15
N GLN A 13 -16.59 23.82 -12.61
CA GLN A 13 -16.22 23.13 -11.38
C GLN A 13 -15.04 22.16 -11.54
N LEU A 14 -14.79 21.65 -12.75
CA LEU A 14 -13.66 20.78 -13.06
C LEU A 14 -12.39 21.59 -13.36
N THR A 15 -12.53 22.76 -14.00
CA THR A 15 -11.42 23.69 -14.22
C THR A 15 -10.89 24.29 -12.90
N ASP A 16 -11.76 24.60 -11.94
CA ASP A 16 -11.35 25.05 -10.61
C ASP A 16 -10.56 23.98 -9.82
N ARG A 17 -10.90 22.70 -10.00
CA ARG A 17 -10.17 21.58 -9.36
C ARG A 17 -8.81 21.28 -10.01
N VAL A 18 -8.67 21.51 -11.31
CA VAL A 18 -7.40 21.28 -12.04
C VAL A 18 -6.42 22.44 -11.83
N VAL A 19 -6.90 23.67 -11.64
CA VAL A 19 -6.05 24.85 -11.35
C VAL A 19 -5.57 24.89 -9.88
N SER A 20 -6.25 24.18 -8.97
CA SER A 20 -5.90 24.09 -7.54
C SER A 20 -4.50 23.51 -7.25
N ARG A 21 -3.97 22.60 -8.09
CA ARG A 21 -2.67 21.96 -7.81
C ARG A 21 -1.48 22.91 -7.94
N ARG A 22 -1.53 23.88 -8.86
CA ARG A 22 -0.47 24.90 -9.03
C ARG A 22 -0.55 25.98 -7.96
N ASP A 23 -1.76 26.33 -7.51
CA ASP A 23 -1.95 27.30 -6.43
C ASP A 23 -1.71 26.73 -5.04
N ALA A 24 -1.87 25.42 -4.85
CA ALA A 24 -1.44 24.72 -3.65
C ALA A 24 0.09 24.77 -3.48
N VAL A 25 0.84 24.66 -4.58
CA VAL A 25 2.32 24.77 -4.58
C VAL A 25 2.79 26.22 -4.42
N SER A 26 2.05 27.21 -4.96
CA SER A 26 2.42 28.63 -4.83
C SER A 26 2.07 29.23 -3.46
N ARG A 27 1.11 28.65 -2.72
CA ARG A 27 0.81 29.02 -1.33
C ARG A 27 1.83 28.51 -0.30
N SER A 28 2.72 27.60 -0.67
CA SER A 28 3.81 27.09 0.18
C SER A 28 4.84 28.16 0.58
N GLY A 29 4.93 29.27 -0.17
CA GLY A 29 5.94 30.32 0.08
C GLY A 29 5.67 31.23 1.29
N ARG A 30 4.50 31.14 1.95
CA ARG A 30 4.15 32.00 3.11
C ARG A 30 4.09 31.26 4.45
N MET A 31 4.53 30.01 4.49
CA MET A 31 4.59 29.19 5.70
C MET A 31 6.04 28.83 6.07
N ALA A 32 6.96 29.79 5.91
CA ALA A 32 8.40 29.61 6.12
C ALA A 32 8.84 29.48 7.60
N GLY A 33 7.91 29.24 8.54
CA GLY A 33 8.20 29.24 9.98
C GLY A 33 7.71 28.05 10.80
N ALA A 34 7.03 27.05 10.23
CA ALA A 34 6.44 26.00 11.07
C ALA A 34 6.25 24.60 10.47
N LEU A 35 6.75 24.24 9.28
CA LEU A 35 6.66 22.86 8.79
C LEU A 35 7.82 22.49 7.87
N ALA A 36 8.91 21.99 8.45
CA ALA A 36 9.70 20.98 7.76
C ALA A 36 8.88 19.67 7.79
N ILE A 37 8.10 19.40 6.74
CA ILE A 37 7.41 18.11 6.56
C ILE A 37 8.44 17.12 6.02
N ALA A 38 9.41 16.77 6.86
CA ALA A 38 10.15 15.53 6.74
C ALA A 38 9.63 14.66 7.89
N SER A 39 8.87 13.61 7.55
CA SER A 39 8.49 12.51 8.44
C SER A 39 8.12 12.90 9.88
N LEU A 40 6.92 13.46 10.09
CA LEU A 40 6.37 13.64 11.44
C LEU A 40 5.27 12.61 11.73
N PRO A 41 5.61 11.45 12.33
CA PRO A 41 4.63 10.54 12.95
C PRO A 41 3.68 11.26 13.92
N VAL A 42 4.17 12.30 14.61
CA VAL A 42 3.43 13.04 15.64
C VAL A 42 2.31 13.92 15.05
N ALA A 43 2.54 14.56 13.89
CA ALA A 43 1.51 15.38 13.26
C ALA A 43 0.38 14.49 12.71
N PHE A 44 0.73 13.34 12.13
CA PHE A 44 -0.22 12.35 11.65
C PHE A 44 -1.10 11.80 12.79
N GLY A 45 -0.48 11.42 13.92
CA GLY A 45 -1.22 10.95 15.11
C GLY A 45 -2.16 11.99 15.73
N LEU A 46 -1.83 13.29 15.68
CA LEU A 46 -2.69 14.36 16.20
C LEU A 46 -3.90 14.65 15.29
N PHE A 47 -3.72 14.62 13.97
CA PHE A 47 -4.84 14.79 13.02
C PHE A 47 -5.73 13.55 12.97
N ALA A 48 -5.15 12.34 13.02
CA ALA A 48 -5.86 11.09 13.20
C ALA A 48 -6.71 11.15 14.47
N ARG A 49 -6.13 11.42 15.65
CA ARG A 49 -6.90 11.50 16.91
C ARG A 49 -8.10 12.43 16.82
N LYS A 50 -8.01 13.56 16.11
CA LYS A 50 -9.15 14.48 15.95
C LYS A 50 -10.25 13.92 15.03
N ALA A 51 -9.88 13.14 14.01
CA ALA A 51 -10.82 12.40 13.16
C ALA A 51 -11.48 11.22 13.92
N PHE A 52 -10.76 10.59 14.84
CA PHE A 52 -11.21 9.43 15.62
C PHE A 52 -11.86 9.80 16.98
N ALA A 53 -11.74 11.04 17.45
CA ALA A 53 -12.23 11.46 18.78
C ALA A 53 -13.76 11.64 18.91
N GLN A 54 -14.54 11.32 17.86
CA GLN A 54 -15.97 11.59 17.83
C GLN A 54 -16.79 10.31 18.11
N GLY A 55 -16.67 9.79 19.33
CA GLY A 55 -17.41 8.60 19.79
C GLY A 55 -16.70 7.28 19.48
N ALA A 56 -17.27 6.17 19.97
CA ALA A 56 -16.80 4.83 19.61
C ALA A 56 -16.95 4.63 18.09
N LEU A 57 -15.95 4.03 17.46
CA LEU A 57 -16.03 3.72 16.03
C LEU A 57 -17.13 2.69 15.78
N PRO A 58 -17.88 2.79 14.66
CA PRO A 58 -18.76 1.72 14.21
C PRO A 58 -18.01 0.40 14.13
N ALA A 59 -18.67 -0.72 14.47
CA ALA A 59 -18.06 -2.04 14.50
C ALA A 59 -17.44 -2.41 13.15
N GLU A 60 -18.09 -2.05 12.05
CA GLU A 60 -17.61 -2.32 10.69
C GLU A 60 -16.29 -1.58 10.39
N ILE A 61 -16.09 -0.38 10.96
CA ILE A 61 -14.83 0.35 10.82
C ILE A 61 -13.76 -0.28 11.70
N VAL A 62 -14.09 -0.67 12.93
CA VAL A 62 -13.16 -1.40 13.82
C VAL A 62 -12.68 -2.67 13.15
N ASP A 63 -13.58 -3.44 12.52
CA ASP A 63 -13.25 -4.66 11.80
C ASP A 63 -12.31 -4.40 10.61
N VAL A 64 -12.54 -3.33 9.83
CA VAL A 64 -11.63 -2.94 8.74
C VAL A 64 -10.25 -2.54 9.27
N LEU A 65 -10.20 -1.82 10.38
CA LEU A 65 -8.92 -1.36 10.96
C LEU A 65 -8.14 -2.51 11.62
N ASN A 66 -8.82 -3.47 12.25
CA ASN A 66 -8.18 -4.68 12.76
C ASN A 66 -7.69 -5.61 11.63
N PHE A 67 -8.45 -5.69 10.53
CA PHE A 67 -8.01 -6.35 9.31
C PHE A 67 -6.72 -5.71 8.78
N ALA A 68 -6.69 -4.38 8.63
CA ALA A 68 -5.48 -3.66 8.22
C ALA A 68 -4.32 -3.88 9.20
N LEU A 69 -4.56 -3.76 10.50
CA LEU A 69 -3.54 -3.94 11.54
C LEU A 69 -2.89 -5.33 11.48
N THR A 70 -3.64 -6.36 11.12
CA THR A 70 -3.09 -7.71 10.95
C THR A 70 -2.09 -7.78 9.80
N LEU A 71 -2.33 -7.06 8.70
CA LEU A 71 -1.40 -6.96 7.57
C LEU A 71 -0.17 -6.13 7.94
N GLU A 72 -0.36 -5.00 8.60
CA GLU A 72 0.77 -4.17 9.08
C GLU A 72 1.67 -4.94 10.05
N TYR A 73 1.11 -5.82 10.89
CA TYR A 73 1.90 -6.70 11.75
C TYR A 73 2.73 -7.71 10.97
N LEU A 74 2.17 -8.27 9.90
CA LEU A 74 2.87 -9.22 9.02
C LEU A 74 4.07 -8.54 8.37
N GLU A 75 3.87 -7.34 7.82
CA GLU A 75 4.92 -6.57 7.13
C GLU A 75 5.97 -6.02 8.10
N ASP A 76 5.57 -5.44 9.24
CA ASP A 76 6.50 -4.98 10.29
C ASP A 76 7.41 -6.12 10.75
N GLU A 77 6.85 -7.29 11.07
CA GLU A 77 7.64 -8.43 11.53
C GLU A 77 8.55 -8.98 10.42
N PHE A 78 8.06 -9.06 9.19
CA PHE A 78 8.85 -9.50 8.04
C PHE A 78 10.09 -8.65 7.84
N TYR A 79 9.92 -7.32 7.74
CA TYR A 79 11.02 -6.41 7.47
C TYR A 79 12.01 -6.34 8.63
N ARG A 80 11.51 -6.32 9.87
CA ARG A 80 12.40 -6.37 11.04
C ARG A 80 13.24 -7.64 11.06
N THR A 81 12.63 -8.79 10.78
CA THR A 81 13.32 -10.09 10.76
C THR A 81 14.37 -10.14 9.66
N GLY A 82 14.05 -9.66 8.45
CA GLY A 82 15.02 -9.58 7.34
C GLY A 82 16.18 -8.62 7.62
N LEU A 83 15.90 -7.46 8.22
CA LEU A 83 16.93 -6.49 8.59
C LEU A 83 17.84 -6.99 9.72
N GLU A 84 17.31 -7.80 10.64
CA GLU A 84 18.06 -8.50 11.69
C GLU A 84 18.94 -9.59 11.09
N ALA A 85 18.39 -10.47 10.24
CA ALA A 85 19.15 -11.50 9.52
C ALA A 85 20.30 -10.90 8.69
N ASP A 86 20.09 -9.74 8.06
CA ASP A 86 21.14 -9.01 7.34
C ASP A 86 22.21 -8.43 8.28
N THR A 87 21.82 -7.99 9.48
CA THR A 87 22.76 -7.51 10.51
C THR A 87 23.62 -8.65 11.05
N ASP A 88 23.04 -9.83 11.21
CA ASP A 88 23.70 -11.03 11.71
C ASP A 88 24.55 -11.73 10.64
N GLY A 89 24.36 -11.38 9.37
CA GLY A 89 25.13 -11.89 8.22
C GLY A 89 24.55 -13.15 7.58
N ASP A 90 23.32 -13.52 7.93
CA ASP A 90 22.58 -14.64 7.31
C ASP A 90 21.97 -14.22 5.96
N LEU A 91 21.54 -12.96 5.84
CA LEU A 91 21.07 -12.32 4.61
C LEU A 91 22.07 -11.25 4.14
N ASP A 92 22.17 -11.00 2.84
CA ASP A 92 22.96 -9.88 2.30
C ASP A 92 22.10 -9.01 1.37
N LEU A 93 21.52 -7.95 1.93
CA LEU A 93 20.70 -6.98 1.22
C LEU A 93 21.56 -5.93 0.47
N GLY A 94 22.86 -5.87 0.73
CA GLY A 94 23.79 -4.92 0.11
C GLY A 94 23.25 -3.49 0.07
N ASP A 95 23.31 -2.86 -1.11
CA ASP A 95 22.85 -1.48 -1.30
C ASP A 95 21.33 -1.29 -1.09
N THR A 96 20.54 -2.37 -1.17
CA THR A 96 19.08 -2.32 -1.01
C THR A 96 18.64 -2.23 0.45
N ARG A 97 19.53 -2.52 1.41
CA ARG A 97 19.23 -2.45 2.86
C ARG A 97 18.57 -1.13 3.27
N THR A 98 19.06 -0.01 2.73
CA THR A 98 18.56 1.33 3.10
C THR A 98 17.10 1.55 2.70
N ILE A 99 16.62 0.86 1.65
CA ILE A 99 15.23 0.90 1.22
C ILE A 99 14.38 0.12 2.23
N PHE A 100 14.79 -1.09 2.59
CA PHE A 100 14.06 -1.92 3.56
C PHE A 100 14.06 -1.34 4.97
N ASP A 101 15.12 -0.65 5.39
CA ASP A 101 15.14 0.11 6.65
C ASP A 101 14.10 1.25 6.65
N GLN A 102 13.92 1.92 5.51
CA GLN A 102 12.91 2.96 5.38
C GLN A 102 11.48 2.40 5.38
N ILE A 103 11.25 1.28 4.68
CA ILE A 103 9.96 0.59 4.67
C ILE A 103 9.61 0.10 6.07
N SER A 104 10.54 -0.58 6.77
CA SER A 104 10.34 -1.02 8.16
C SER A 104 9.95 0.12 9.10
N LYS A 105 10.51 1.32 8.94
CA LYS A 105 10.11 2.50 9.74
C LYS A 105 8.68 2.94 9.47
N HIS A 106 8.19 2.78 8.24
CA HIS A 106 6.80 3.07 7.91
C HIS A 106 5.86 2.02 8.49
N GLU A 107 6.18 0.73 8.39
CA GLU A 107 5.33 -0.34 8.96
C GLU A 107 5.19 -0.22 10.49
N ILE A 108 6.30 0.08 11.19
CA ILE A 108 6.26 0.39 12.63
C ILE A 108 5.30 1.57 12.91
N ALA A 109 5.30 2.59 12.04
CA ALA A 109 4.45 3.76 12.20
C ALA A 109 2.98 3.47 11.88
N HIS A 110 2.69 2.62 10.89
CA HIS A 110 1.34 2.17 10.55
C HIS A 110 0.74 1.32 11.67
N VAL A 111 1.49 0.34 12.20
CA VAL A 111 1.09 -0.44 13.39
C VAL A 111 0.78 0.49 14.56
N ALA A 112 1.70 1.39 14.91
CA ALA A 112 1.52 2.30 16.04
C ALA A 112 0.30 3.23 15.87
N LEU A 113 0.07 3.69 14.64
CA LEU A 113 -1.10 4.48 14.30
C LEU A 113 -2.38 3.68 14.52
N LEU A 114 -2.50 2.49 13.90
CA LEU A 114 -3.70 1.67 13.96
C LEU A 114 -4.00 1.21 15.39
N GLN A 115 -2.99 0.74 16.13
CA GLN A 115 -3.12 0.46 17.57
C GLN A 115 -3.58 1.68 18.36
N GLY A 116 -3.05 2.86 18.05
CA GLY A 116 -3.44 4.10 18.72
C GLY A 116 -4.88 4.53 18.43
N VAL A 117 -5.40 4.19 17.25
CA VAL A 117 -6.79 4.44 16.83
C VAL A 117 -7.75 3.43 17.45
N LEU A 118 -7.40 2.15 17.40
CA LEU A 118 -8.20 1.03 17.90
C LEU A 118 -8.22 0.96 19.44
N GLY A 119 -7.13 1.37 20.10
CA GLY A 119 -7.03 1.36 21.55
C GLY A 119 -7.21 -0.05 22.11
N ALA A 120 -8.22 -0.24 22.97
CA ALA A 120 -8.51 -1.53 23.58
C ALA A 120 -9.15 -2.55 22.61
N ASP A 121 -9.67 -2.08 21.47
CA ASP A 121 -10.28 -2.94 20.45
C ASP A 121 -9.24 -3.47 19.43
N ALA A 122 -7.96 -3.15 19.62
CA ALA A 122 -6.88 -3.61 18.76
C ALA A 122 -6.66 -5.13 18.89
N VAL A 123 -6.63 -5.82 17.75
CA VAL A 123 -6.26 -7.24 17.67
C VAL A 123 -4.83 -7.48 18.16
N GLU A 124 -4.62 -8.60 18.85
CA GLU A 124 -3.29 -9.06 19.25
C GLU A 124 -2.47 -9.47 18.02
N LYS A 125 -1.17 -9.17 18.04
CA LYS A 125 -0.26 -9.56 16.96
C LYS A 125 -0.21 -11.10 16.81
N PRO A 126 -0.49 -11.66 15.62
CA PRO A 126 -0.31 -13.08 15.36
C PRO A 126 1.16 -13.52 15.44
N THR A 127 1.39 -14.83 15.44
CA THR A 127 2.73 -15.39 15.17
C THR A 127 2.83 -15.71 13.69
N PHE A 128 3.98 -15.44 13.07
CA PHE A 128 4.17 -15.62 11.64
C PHE A 128 5.19 -16.73 11.31
N ASP A 129 4.94 -17.44 10.20
CA ASP A 129 5.86 -18.34 9.51
C ASP A 129 6.12 -17.83 8.09
N PHE A 130 7.20 -17.07 7.91
CA PHE A 130 7.58 -16.52 6.62
C PHE A 130 8.10 -17.56 5.62
N THR A 131 8.33 -18.80 6.06
CA THR A 131 8.65 -19.89 5.13
C THR A 131 7.41 -20.41 4.40
N ALA A 132 6.20 -20.05 4.86
CA ALA A 132 4.93 -20.58 4.36
C ALA A 132 4.96 -22.11 4.22
N GLY A 133 5.26 -22.81 5.32
CA GLY A 133 5.39 -24.26 5.33
C GLY A 133 6.54 -24.81 4.48
N GLY A 134 7.61 -24.02 4.30
CA GLY A 134 8.79 -24.37 3.52
C GLY A 134 8.76 -23.96 2.04
N THR A 135 7.70 -23.32 1.55
CA THR A 135 7.62 -22.76 0.19
C THR A 135 8.71 -21.70 -0.05
N PHE A 136 9.01 -20.89 0.97
CA PHE A 136 10.05 -19.85 0.97
C PHE A 136 11.10 -20.16 2.03
N ALA A 137 11.58 -21.41 2.09
CA ALA A 137 12.47 -21.89 3.15
C ALA A 137 13.76 -21.06 3.34
N ASP A 138 14.23 -20.38 2.29
CA ASP A 138 15.45 -19.59 2.30
C ASP A 138 15.20 -18.07 2.41
N VAL A 139 13.99 -17.63 2.75
CA VAL A 139 13.57 -16.21 2.73
C VAL A 139 14.51 -15.27 3.48
N PHE A 140 15.08 -15.69 4.60
CA PHE A 140 16.02 -14.87 5.39
C PHE A 140 17.49 -15.23 5.16
N THR A 141 17.79 -16.00 4.11
CA THR A 141 19.17 -16.32 3.69
C THR A 141 19.43 -16.05 2.21
N ASN A 142 18.38 -15.74 1.43
CA ASN A 142 18.44 -15.50 0.01
C ASN A 142 17.76 -14.16 -0.33
N PRO A 143 18.55 -13.14 -0.73
CA PRO A 143 18.01 -11.82 -1.06
C PRO A 143 16.96 -11.84 -2.16
N ALA A 144 17.04 -12.77 -3.13
CA ALA A 144 16.04 -12.88 -4.17
C ALA A 144 14.70 -13.35 -3.61
N THR A 145 14.70 -14.37 -2.75
CA THR A 145 13.47 -14.85 -2.08
C THR A 145 12.90 -13.76 -1.17
N PHE A 146 13.74 -13.06 -0.42
CA PHE A 146 13.32 -11.92 0.41
C PHE A 146 12.62 -10.83 -0.41
N ILE A 147 13.25 -10.37 -1.50
CA ILE A 147 12.69 -9.32 -2.38
C ILE A 147 11.39 -9.80 -3.04
N THR A 148 11.32 -11.05 -3.48
CA THR A 148 10.10 -11.65 -4.03
C THR A 148 8.96 -11.63 -3.02
N LEU A 149 9.22 -12.02 -1.77
CA LEU A 149 8.17 -12.05 -0.76
C LEU A 149 7.77 -10.64 -0.32
N ALA A 150 8.74 -9.73 -0.19
CA ALA A 150 8.49 -8.30 0.01
C ALA A 150 7.55 -7.76 -1.08
N GLN A 151 7.82 -8.05 -2.34
CA GLN A 151 6.96 -7.63 -3.45
C GLN A 151 5.54 -8.15 -3.30
N GLY A 152 5.38 -9.43 -2.93
CA GLY A 152 4.07 -10.03 -2.70
C GLY A 152 3.29 -9.37 -1.58
N PHE A 153 3.92 -9.09 -0.45
CA PHE A 153 3.28 -8.39 0.66
C PHE A 153 2.83 -6.99 0.28
N GLU A 154 3.73 -6.19 -0.29
CA GLU A 154 3.43 -4.81 -0.67
C GLU A 154 2.33 -4.71 -1.73
N ASP A 155 2.39 -5.57 -2.77
CA ASP A 155 1.33 -5.64 -3.79
C ASP A 155 -0.01 -6.08 -3.15
N THR A 156 -0.01 -7.02 -2.20
CA THR A 156 -1.21 -7.39 -1.44
C THR A 156 -1.72 -6.25 -0.56
N GLY A 157 -0.86 -5.52 0.15
CA GLY A 157 -1.20 -4.40 1.03
C GLY A 157 -1.90 -3.27 0.27
N VAL A 158 -1.33 -2.84 -0.87
CA VAL A 158 -1.94 -1.84 -1.76
C VAL A 158 -3.36 -2.23 -2.13
N ARG A 159 -3.53 -3.46 -2.61
CA ARG A 159 -4.83 -3.98 -3.08
C ARG A 159 -5.83 -4.18 -1.94
N ALA A 160 -5.37 -4.57 -0.76
CA ALA A 160 -6.18 -4.73 0.45
C ALA A 160 -6.76 -3.38 0.93
N TYR A 161 -5.92 -2.35 1.04
CA TYR A 161 -6.39 -1.00 1.41
C TYR A 161 -7.40 -0.46 0.40
N LYS A 162 -7.15 -0.63 -0.90
CA LYS A 162 -8.11 -0.22 -1.94
C LYS A 162 -9.42 -0.99 -1.82
N GLY A 163 -9.37 -2.30 -1.58
CA GLY A 163 -10.55 -3.17 -1.42
C GLY A 163 -11.43 -2.79 -0.24
N GLN A 164 -10.86 -2.25 0.84
CA GLN A 164 -11.63 -1.82 2.01
C GLN A 164 -12.07 -0.36 1.97
N ALA A 165 -11.62 0.45 1.00
CA ALA A 165 -11.90 1.89 0.97
C ALA A 165 -13.41 2.21 0.96
N ALA A 166 -14.23 1.42 0.26
CA ALA A 166 -15.68 1.60 0.22
C ALA A 166 -16.33 1.44 1.61
N ASN A 167 -15.80 0.52 2.43
CA ASN A 167 -16.31 0.26 3.78
C ASN A 167 -16.02 1.40 4.77
N LEU A 168 -15.11 2.31 4.41
CA LEU A 168 -14.71 3.45 5.23
C LEU A 168 -15.40 4.76 4.82
N MET A 169 -16.17 4.78 3.73
CA MET A 169 -16.78 6.01 3.18
C MET A 169 -17.71 6.74 4.15
N SER A 170 -18.30 6.03 5.11
CA SER A 170 -19.16 6.61 6.16
C SER A 170 -18.38 7.49 7.14
N ASN A 171 -17.05 7.35 7.21
CA ASN A 171 -16.17 8.16 8.04
C ASN A 171 -15.00 8.70 7.22
N GLY A 172 -15.19 9.90 6.66
CA GLY A 172 -14.20 10.55 5.81
C GLY A 172 -12.84 10.78 6.48
N GLY A 173 -12.79 10.86 7.82
CA GLY A 173 -11.55 10.96 8.56
C GLY A 173 -10.75 9.66 8.51
N VAL A 174 -11.39 8.53 8.84
CA VAL A 174 -10.76 7.20 8.74
C VAL A 174 -10.37 6.88 7.31
N LEU A 175 -11.28 7.13 6.35
CA LEU A 175 -11.00 6.92 4.92
C LEU A 175 -9.78 7.72 4.46
N THR A 176 -9.67 8.99 4.87
CA THR A 176 -8.51 9.82 4.52
C THR A 176 -7.22 9.22 5.06
N THR A 177 -7.24 8.75 6.31
CA THR A 177 -6.08 8.08 6.92
C THR A 177 -5.72 6.78 6.19
N ALA A 178 -6.69 5.91 5.90
CA ALA A 178 -6.46 4.68 5.16
C ALA A 178 -5.90 4.93 3.75
N LEU A 179 -6.40 5.94 3.03
CA LEU A 179 -5.88 6.32 1.71
C LEU A 179 -4.48 6.96 1.77
N GLN A 180 -4.07 7.50 2.91
CA GLN A 180 -2.70 7.97 3.12
C GLN A 180 -1.73 6.80 3.28
N ILE A 181 -2.11 5.78 4.05
CA ILE A 181 -1.34 4.53 4.18
C ILE A 181 -1.24 3.83 2.83
N HIS A 182 -2.37 3.64 2.13
CA HIS A 182 -2.40 3.11 0.78
C HIS A 182 -1.43 3.82 -0.19
N SER A 183 -1.26 5.13 -0.08
CA SER A 183 -0.32 5.89 -0.91
C SER A 183 1.15 5.67 -0.52
N VAL A 184 1.43 5.25 0.71
CA VAL A 184 2.75 4.83 1.18
C VAL A 184 3.04 3.42 0.66
N GLU A 185 2.11 2.47 0.86
CA GLU A 185 2.23 1.10 0.30
C GLU A 185 2.44 1.11 -1.21
N ALA A 186 1.73 1.96 -1.95
CA ALA A 186 1.92 2.04 -3.40
C ALA A 186 3.35 2.47 -3.79
N ARG A 187 4.06 3.21 -2.93
CA ARG A 187 5.48 3.56 -3.16
C ARG A 187 6.40 2.42 -2.77
N HIS A 188 6.09 1.70 -1.71
CA HIS A 188 6.80 0.50 -1.30
C HIS A 188 6.72 -0.57 -2.39
N ALA A 189 5.51 -0.97 -2.79
CA ALA A 189 5.28 -1.86 -3.92
C ALA A 189 6.07 -1.43 -5.16
N SER A 190 5.97 -0.14 -5.52
CA SER A 190 6.67 0.39 -6.68
C SER A 190 8.20 0.32 -6.58
N VAL A 191 8.78 0.60 -5.40
CA VAL A 191 10.24 0.54 -5.21
C VAL A 191 10.73 -0.90 -5.11
N VAL A 192 10.04 -1.77 -4.40
CA VAL A 192 10.40 -3.19 -4.23
C VAL A 192 10.35 -3.91 -5.57
N ARG A 193 9.32 -3.66 -6.40
CA ARG A 193 9.26 -4.20 -7.77
C ARG A 193 10.46 -3.81 -8.63
N ARG A 194 11.02 -2.60 -8.43
CA ARG A 194 12.24 -2.16 -9.12
C ARG A 194 13.53 -2.79 -8.57
N LEU A 195 13.48 -3.42 -7.40
CA LEU A 195 14.58 -4.20 -6.84
C LEU A 195 14.61 -5.64 -7.38
N SER A 196 13.49 -6.10 -7.96
CA SER A 196 13.44 -7.37 -8.67
C SER A 196 14.54 -7.42 -9.73
N GLN A 197 15.28 -8.53 -9.78
CA GLN A 197 16.37 -8.71 -10.74
C GLN A 197 15.89 -8.91 -12.18
N SER A 198 14.57 -8.89 -12.43
CA SER A 198 13.98 -8.97 -13.75
C SER A 198 14.01 -7.60 -14.45
N PRO A 199 14.74 -7.42 -15.57
CA PRO A 199 14.75 -6.17 -16.34
C PRO A 199 13.39 -5.81 -16.94
N ALA A 200 12.44 -6.75 -16.93
CA ALA A 200 11.08 -6.55 -17.40
C ALA A 200 10.13 -6.05 -16.30
N GLU A 201 10.55 -6.09 -15.03
CA GLU A 201 9.70 -5.69 -13.92
C GLU A 201 9.52 -4.18 -13.88
N LYS A 202 8.26 -3.74 -13.92
CA LYS A 202 7.88 -2.33 -13.81
C LYS A 202 7.59 -2.00 -12.36
N GLY A 203 7.53 -0.71 -12.04
CA GLY A 203 7.10 -0.24 -10.71
C GLY A 203 5.59 -0.38 -10.45
N TRP A 204 4.89 -1.21 -11.21
CA TRP A 204 3.44 -1.47 -11.18
C TRP A 204 3.17 -2.81 -11.89
N ILE A 205 1.96 -3.36 -11.71
CA ILE A 205 1.55 -4.67 -12.24
C ILE A 205 1.08 -4.53 -13.70
N THR A 206 1.36 -5.54 -14.53
CA THR A 206 0.88 -5.63 -15.92
C THR A 206 0.16 -6.95 -16.11
N LEU A 207 -1.13 -6.95 -16.50
CA LEU A 207 -1.88 -8.15 -16.89
C LEU A 207 -1.79 -9.34 -15.90
N ALA A 208 -1.78 -9.06 -14.59
CA ALA A 208 -1.55 -10.07 -13.54
C ALA A 208 -0.22 -10.84 -13.66
N ASN A 209 0.78 -10.28 -14.36
CA ASN A 209 2.07 -10.92 -14.53
C ASN A 209 2.76 -11.14 -13.18
N ASN A 210 3.16 -12.38 -12.98
CA ASN A 210 3.90 -12.82 -11.81
C ASN A 210 4.92 -13.89 -12.24
N THR A 211 6.07 -13.91 -11.57
CA THR A 211 7.12 -14.89 -11.83
C THR A 211 7.16 -16.00 -10.78
N VAL A 212 6.40 -15.88 -9.69
CA VAL A 212 6.44 -16.79 -8.53
C VAL A 212 5.04 -17.37 -8.27
N PRO A 213 4.71 -18.58 -8.74
CA PRO A 213 3.35 -19.12 -8.71
C PRO A 213 2.66 -19.10 -7.33
N ALA A 214 3.43 -19.22 -6.24
CA ALA A 214 2.91 -19.12 -4.88
C ALA A 214 2.26 -17.75 -4.56
N LEU A 215 2.60 -16.70 -5.32
CA LEU A 215 2.04 -15.35 -5.20
C LEU A 215 0.96 -15.06 -6.25
N ASP A 216 0.57 -16.01 -7.11
CA ASP A 216 -0.48 -15.78 -8.12
C ASP A 216 -1.79 -15.20 -7.54
N PRO A 217 -2.26 -15.60 -6.34
CA PRO A 217 -3.44 -14.99 -5.73
C PRO A 217 -3.29 -13.47 -5.48
N THR A 218 -2.07 -12.99 -5.19
CA THR A 218 -1.77 -11.55 -5.03
C THR A 218 -2.00 -10.75 -6.31
N TYR A 219 -2.03 -11.40 -7.48
CA TYR A 219 -2.14 -10.74 -8.79
C TYR A 219 -3.46 -11.02 -9.50
N ALA A 220 -4.29 -11.92 -8.97
CA ALA A 220 -5.57 -12.28 -9.56
C ALA A 220 -6.47 -11.04 -9.75
N GLY A 221 -6.95 -10.81 -10.97
CA GLY A 221 -7.83 -9.70 -11.31
C GLY A 221 -7.11 -8.44 -11.80
N GLU A 222 -5.78 -8.33 -11.67
CA GLU A 222 -5.00 -7.20 -12.20
C GLU A 222 -5.00 -7.13 -13.74
N GLU A 223 -5.45 -8.18 -14.42
CA GLU A 223 -5.60 -8.22 -15.88
C GLU A 223 -6.89 -7.55 -16.40
N ILE A 224 -7.74 -7.03 -15.51
CA ILE A 224 -8.99 -6.36 -15.88
C ILE A 224 -8.70 -5.12 -16.73
N THR A 225 -9.35 -5.04 -17.89
CA THR A 225 -9.23 -3.89 -18.80
C THR A 225 -10.51 -3.04 -18.87
N THR A 226 -11.54 -3.39 -18.11
CA THR A 226 -12.84 -2.71 -18.14
C THR A 226 -13.08 -2.00 -16.82
N GLN A 227 -13.22 -0.68 -16.86
CA GLN A 227 -13.45 0.16 -15.69
C GLN A 227 -14.80 0.88 -15.80
N ALA A 228 -15.65 0.74 -14.78
CA ALA A 228 -17.01 1.30 -14.75
C ALA A 228 -17.84 1.00 -16.02
N GLY A 229 -17.68 -0.20 -16.59
CA GLY A 229 -18.37 -0.64 -17.82
C GLY A 229 -17.75 -0.14 -19.12
N VAL A 230 -16.60 0.54 -19.07
CA VAL A 230 -15.86 1.02 -20.24
C VAL A 230 -14.64 0.13 -20.49
N ASP A 231 -14.61 -0.55 -21.63
CA ASP A 231 -13.42 -1.29 -22.07
C ASP A 231 -12.31 -0.31 -22.48
N LEU A 232 -11.22 -0.28 -21.72
CA LEU A 232 -10.12 0.65 -21.94
C LEU A 232 -9.20 0.25 -23.09
N THR A 233 -9.30 -0.98 -23.61
CA THR A 233 -8.51 -1.42 -24.79
C THR A 233 -8.88 -0.67 -26.06
N GLN A 234 -10.03 0.01 -26.08
CA GLN A 234 -10.38 0.93 -27.17
C GLN A 234 -9.47 2.17 -27.22
N PHE A 235 -8.72 2.47 -26.14
CA PHE A 235 -7.84 3.64 -26.03
C PHE A 235 -6.34 3.29 -25.96
N GLY A 236 -5.99 2.00 -25.93
CA GLY A 236 -4.61 1.54 -25.73
C GLY A 236 -4.45 0.03 -25.81
N THR A 237 -3.27 -0.48 -25.44
CA THR A 237 -3.08 -1.93 -25.32
C THR A 237 -3.71 -2.47 -24.04
N ALA A 238 -4.00 -3.77 -23.97
CA ALA A 238 -4.46 -4.40 -22.73
C ALA A 238 -3.47 -4.15 -21.57
N ALA A 239 -2.16 -4.22 -21.84
CA ALA A 239 -1.13 -3.86 -20.87
C ALA A 239 -1.26 -2.42 -20.39
N ALA A 240 -1.40 -1.43 -21.29
CA ALA A 240 -1.58 -0.04 -20.89
C ALA A 240 -2.89 0.19 -20.11
N ALA A 241 -3.94 -0.59 -20.40
CA ALA A 241 -5.20 -0.55 -19.68
C ALA A 241 -5.06 -1.09 -18.25
N SER A 242 -4.46 -2.28 -18.05
CA SER A 242 -4.23 -2.84 -16.73
C SER A 242 -3.28 -2.00 -15.89
N GLU A 243 -2.23 -1.43 -16.52
CA GLU A 243 -1.21 -0.63 -15.82
C GLU A 243 -1.72 0.73 -15.31
N ALA A 244 -2.94 1.14 -15.66
CA ALA A 244 -3.47 2.45 -15.31
C ALA A 244 -4.06 2.51 -13.89
N PHE A 245 -4.36 1.36 -13.28
CA PHE A 245 -5.00 1.25 -11.97
C PHE A 245 -4.57 -0.06 -11.30
N ASP A 246 -4.35 -0.05 -9.99
CA ASP A 246 -4.27 -1.29 -9.21
C ASP A 246 -5.69 -1.79 -8.94
N GLU A 247 -5.99 -3.08 -9.02
CA GLU A 247 -7.33 -3.63 -8.76
C GLU A 247 -7.49 -4.03 -7.29
N PRO A 248 -8.66 -3.81 -6.66
CA PRO A 248 -8.84 -4.22 -5.27
C PRO A 248 -8.81 -5.74 -5.13
N LEU A 249 -8.33 -6.24 -3.99
CA LEU A 249 -8.60 -7.60 -3.52
C LEU A 249 -9.82 -7.61 -2.59
N MET A 250 -10.60 -8.70 -2.63
CA MET A 250 -11.63 -8.93 -1.62
C MET A 250 -10.96 -9.35 -0.31
N ARG A 251 -11.63 -9.06 0.82
CA ARG A 251 -11.10 -9.39 2.16
C ARG A 251 -10.74 -10.87 2.27
N GLU A 252 -11.61 -11.75 1.78
CA GLU A 252 -11.40 -13.21 1.83
C GLU A 252 -10.15 -13.65 1.07
N ASP A 253 -9.84 -13.02 -0.06
CA ASP A 253 -8.62 -13.32 -0.83
C ASP A 253 -7.38 -12.86 -0.08
N VAL A 254 -7.43 -11.66 0.54
CA VAL A 254 -6.33 -11.14 1.34
C VAL A 254 -6.09 -12.01 2.57
N GLU A 255 -7.15 -12.42 3.27
CA GLU A 255 -7.06 -13.33 4.41
C GLU A 255 -6.49 -14.69 4.01
N ALA A 256 -6.84 -15.21 2.84
CA ALA A 256 -6.27 -16.44 2.30
C ALA A 256 -4.77 -16.29 2.00
N ILE A 257 -4.35 -15.16 1.41
CA ILE A 257 -2.93 -14.86 1.13
C ILE A 257 -2.13 -14.70 2.43
N ALA A 258 -2.58 -13.82 3.32
CA ALA A 258 -1.90 -13.55 4.60
C ALA A 258 -1.90 -14.79 5.50
N GLY A 259 -2.97 -15.60 5.43
CA GLY A 259 -3.12 -16.85 6.18
C GLY A 259 -2.07 -17.91 5.85
N LEU A 260 -1.38 -17.83 4.71
CA LEU A 260 -0.22 -18.69 4.41
C LEU A 260 0.94 -18.49 5.40
N PHE A 261 1.00 -17.31 6.01
CA PHE A 261 2.09 -16.88 6.88
C PHE A 261 1.68 -16.78 8.35
N ILE A 262 0.40 -17.00 8.69
CA ILE A 262 -0.08 -16.92 10.07
C ILE A 262 -0.08 -18.32 10.68
N VAL A 263 0.61 -18.49 11.81
CA VAL A 263 0.59 -19.73 12.58
C VAL A 263 -0.74 -19.84 13.34
N THR A 264 -1.44 -20.96 13.16
CA THR A 264 -2.72 -21.28 13.83
C THR A 264 -2.54 -22.11 15.08
#